data_AF-K9NTI9-F1
#
_entry.id   AF-K9NTI9-F1
#
_cell.length_a   1.000
_cell.length_b   1.000
_cell.length_c   1.000
_cell.angle_alpha   90.00
_cell.angle_beta   90.00
_cell.angle_gamma   90.00
#
_symmetry.space_group_name_H-M   'P 1'
#
loop_
_entity.id
_entity.type
_entity.pdbx_description
1 polymer ?
#
loop_
_entity_poly.entity_id
_entity_poly.type
_entity_poly.pdbx_seq_one_letter_code
_entity_poly.pdbx_strand_id
1 'polypeptide(L)'
;MSNLSFLNDASVLWNLRSRYAAMLIYTYSGLFCVVINPYKRLPIYTDSAARMFMGKRRTEMPPHLFAVSDQAYRSMLQDHENQSMLITGESGAGKTENTKKVICYFAAVGASQAAENAAGAAAAPEKKVTLEDQIVQTNPVLEAFGNAKTVRNNNSSRFGKFIRIHFSRQGRLASCDIEHYLLEKSRVIHQAPGERCYHIFYQIFSGHVAGLKEKLELDRPLSEYWFVAQAELAIDGVDDKEECQMCDEAFDILNFSATEKLDCYRLMSALM
;
A
#
# COMPACT_ATOMS: atom_id res chain seq x y z
N MET A 1 -13.10 -7.35 21.84
CA MET A 1 -14.32 -8.13 21.60
C MET A 1 -14.30 -9.52 22.24
N SER A 2 -13.15 -10.10 22.57
CA SER A 2 -13.07 -11.41 23.26
C SER A 2 -13.75 -11.47 24.64
N ASN A 3 -14.02 -10.33 25.26
CA ASN A 3 -14.64 -10.25 26.60
C ASN A 3 -16.12 -9.82 26.53
N LEU A 4 -16.75 -9.85 25.33
CA LEU A 4 -18.18 -9.59 25.22
C LEU A 4 -18.96 -10.77 25.80
N SER A 5 -19.84 -10.49 26.78
CA SER A 5 -20.70 -11.52 27.38
C SER A 5 -21.71 -12.09 26.40
N PHE A 6 -22.14 -11.30 25.41
CA PHE A 6 -23.08 -11.71 24.36
C PHE A 6 -22.39 -11.67 23.00
N LEU A 7 -22.27 -12.83 22.36
CA LEU A 7 -21.67 -13.02 21.04
C LEU A 7 -22.76 -13.14 19.97
N ASN A 8 -23.49 -12.05 19.74
CA ASN A 8 -24.47 -11.94 18.66
C ASN A 8 -24.19 -10.72 17.77
N ASP A 9 -24.73 -10.73 16.55
CA ASP A 9 -24.48 -9.70 15.53
C ASP A 9 -24.81 -8.30 16.03
N ALA A 10 -25.92 -8.15 16.78
CA ALA A 10 -26.34 -6.87 17.34
C ALA A 10 -25.30 -6.30 18.34
N SER A 11 -24.75 -7.15 19.20
CA SER A 11 -23.74 -6.76 20.21
C SER A 11 -22.41 -6.40 19.55
N VAL A 12 -21.99 -7.16 18.53
CA VAL A 12 -20.78 -6.89 17.76
C VAL A 12 -20.93 -5.58 16.99
N LEU A 13 -22.04 -5.39 16.28
CA LEU A 13 -22.34 -4.17 15.54
C LEU A 13 -22.35 -2.95 16.46
N TRP A 14 -23.02 -3.02 17.61
CA TRP A 14 -23.07 -1.93 18.57
C TRP A 14 -21.68 -1.58 19.14
N ASN A 15 -20.86 -2.60 19.46
CA ASN A 15 -19.51 -2.37 19.98
C ASN A 15 -18.63 -1.69 18.93
N LEU A 16 -18.62 -2.22 17.70
CA LEU A 16 -17.86 -1.68 16.59
C LEU A 16 -18.29 -0.26 16.23
N ARG A 17 -19.60 0.01 16.19
CA ARG A 17 -20.15 1.35 15.92
C ARG A 17 -19.74 2.35 17.00
N SER A 18 -19.84 1.98 18.28
CA SER A 18 -19.47 2.85 19.40
C SER A 18 -17.98 3.16 19.39
N ARG A 19 -17.12 2.17 19.11
CA ARG A 19 -15.67 2.37 18.98
C ARG A 19 -15.31 3.26 17.80
N TYR A 20 -15.94 3.05 16.65
CA TYR A 20 -15.74 3.89 15.48
C TYR A 20 -16.17 5.35 15.72
N ALA A 21 -17.30 5.57 16.41
CA ALA A 21 -17.75 6.90 16.80
C ALA A 21 -16.73 7.62 17.72
N ALA A 22 -16.01 6.87 18.55
CA ALA A 22 -14.89 7.35 19.36
C ALA A 22 -13.54 7.40 18.61
N MET A 23 -13.54 7.26 17.27
CA MET A 23 -12.34 7.24 16.43
C MET A 23 -11.34 6.10 16.71
N LEU A 24 -11.79 5.02 17.36
CA LEU A 24 -11.01 3.82 17.62
C LEU A 24 -11.27 2.77 16.53
N ILE A 25 -10.52 2.86 15.43
CA ILE A 25 -10.75 2.05 14.22
C ILE A 25 -10.31 0.58 14.35
N TYR A 26 -9.34 0.30 15.23
CA TYR A 26 -8.82 -1.05 15.46
C TYR A 26 -9.48 -1.68 16.68
N THR A 27 -9.89 -2.94 16.56
CA THR A 27 -10.55 -3.68 17.63
C THR A 27 -10.10 -5.14 17.62
N TYR A 28 -9.54 -5.61 18.72
CA TYR A 28 -9.18 -7.03 18.86
C TYR A 28 -10.42 -7.93 19.01
N SER A 29 -10.41 -9.06 18.32
CA SER A 29 -11.40 -10.14 18.39
C SER A 29 -10.69 -11.49 18.43
N GLY A 30 -10.30 -11.95 19.62
CA GLY A 30 -9.47 -13.16 19.75
C GLY A 30 -8.13 -12.96 19.04
N LEU A 31 -7.77 -13.84 18.12
CA LEU A 31 -6.55 -13.70 17.30
C LEU A 31 -6.68 -12.60 16.23
N PHE A 32 -7.90 -12.27 15.83
CA PHE A 32 -8.15 -11.31 14.76
C PHE A 32 -8.09 -9.86 15.23
N CYS A 33 -7.77 -8.96 14.31
CA CYS A 33 -7.92 -7.52 14.47
C CYS A 33 -8.95 -7.02 13.45
N VAL A 34 -10.10 -6.56 13.94
CA VAL A 34 -11.14 -5.95 13.11
C VAL A 34 -10.80 -4.48 12.93
N VAL A 35 -10.85 -4.03 11.69
CA VAL A 35 -10.54 -2.65 11.29
C VAL A 35 -11.73 -2.07 10.55
N ILE A 36 -12.15 -0.86 10.94
CA ILE A 36 -13.16 -0.10 10.19
C ILE A 36 -12.45 1.06 9.50
N ASN A 37 -12.46 1.06 8.16
CA ASN A 37 -11.79 2.08 7.36
C ASN A 37 -12.37 3.48 7.66
N PRO A 38 -11.57 4.44 8.16
CA PRO A 38 -12.06 5.78 8.48
C PRO A 38 -12.17 6.72 7.27
N TYR A 39 -11.68 6.32 6.10
CA TYR A 39 -11.60 7.16 4.88
C TYR A 39 -10.90 8.52 5.09
N LYS A 40 -10.03 8.61 6.11
CA LYS A 40 -9.22 9.79 6.40
C LYS A 40 -7.88 9.39 7.00
N ARG A 41 -6.89 10.25 6.81
CA ARG A 41 -5.55 10.07 7.40
C ARG A 41 -5.63 10.34 8.90
N LEU A 42 -5.17 9.38 9.69
CA LEU A 42 -5.08 9.50 11.15
C LEU A 42 -3.61 9.60 11.57
N PRO A 43 -3.27 10.41 12.59
CA PRO A 43 -1.89 10.59 13.08
C PRO A 43 -1.43 9.42 13.97
N ILE A 44 -1.79 8.18 13.61
CA ILE A 44 -1.49 6.96 14.40
C ILE A 44 -0.45 6.06 13.71
N TYR A 45 0.05 6.47 12.54
CA TYR A 45 1.00 5.72 11.72
C TYR A 45 2.35 6.43 11.58
N THR A 46 2.69 7.30 12.52
CA THR A 46 3.98 8.00 12.56
C THR A 46 5.10 7.06 13.00
N ASP A 47 6.36 7.42 12.71
CA ASP A 47 7.52 6.68 13.21
C ASP A 47 7.56 6.63 14.74
N SER A 48 7.12 7.69 15.41
CA SER A 48 6.99 7.72 16.86
C SER A 48 6.00 6.66 17.35
N ALA A 49 4.84 6.52 16.68
CA ALA A 49 3.87 5.49 16.99
C ALA A 49 4.50 4.10 16.75
N ALA A 50 5.15 3.87 15.60
CA ALA A 50 5.81 2.60 15.31
C ALA A 50 6.79 2.20 16.43
N ARG A 51 7.67 3.12 16.87
CA ARG A 51 8.62 2.88 17.97
C ARG A 51 7.94 2.57 19.30
N MET A 52 6.79 3.18 19.61
CA MET A 52 6.05 2.87 20.83
C MET A 52 5.55 1.42 20.87
N PHE A 53 5.25 0.83 19.71
CA PHE A 53 4.77 -0.56 19.61
C PHE A 53 5.91 -1.59 19.54
N MET A 54 7.14 -1.19 19.20
CA MET A 54 8.28 -2.10 19.09
C MET A 54 8.58 -2.81 20.40
N GLY A 55 8.63 -4.14 20.36
CA GLY A 55 8.97 -4.98 21.51
C GLY A 55 7.91 -5.01 22.62
N LYS A 56 6.73 -4.45 22.39
CA LYS A 56 5.64 -4.43 23.38
C LYS A 56 4.70 -5.61 23.21
N ARG A 57 4.28 -6.21 24.32
CA ARG A 57 3.28 -7.28 24.29
C ARG A 57 1.92 -6.69 23.91
N ARG A 58 1.10 -7.52 23.27
CA ARG A 58 -0.24 -7.15 22.83
C ARG A 58 -1.16 -6.65 23.95
N THR A 59 -0.93 -7.07 25.20
CA THR A 59 -1.68 -6.62 26.39
C THR A 59 -1.23 -5.27 26.93
N GLU A 60 -0.02 -4.82 26.58
CA GLU A 60 0.57 -3.56 27.05
C GLU A 60 0.17 -2.38 26.16
N MET A 61 -0.28 -2.66 24.94
CA MET A 61 -0.61 -1.65 23.94
C MET A 61 -2.07 -1.77 23.49
N PRO A 62 -2.72 -0.64 23.14
CA PRO A 62 -4.09 -0.67 22.63
C PRO A 62 -4.17 -1.44 21.29
N PRO A 63 -5.38 -1.83 20.86
CA PRO A 63 -5.57 -2.46 19.56
C PRO A 63 -5.01 -1.59 18.43
N HIS A 64 -4.04 -2.14 17.70
CA HIS A 64 -3.42 -1.48 16.57
C HIS A 64 -2.77 -2.49 15.64
N LEU A 65 -2.65 -2.14 14.37
CA LEU A 65 -2.01 -2.98 13.37
C LEU A 65 -0.53 -3.25 13.69
N PHE A 66 0.20 -2.24 14.16
CA PHE A 66 1.61 -2.37 14.56
C PHE A 66 1.82 -3.39 15.68
N ALA A 67 0.88 -3.53 16.62
CA ALA A 67 0.97 -4.56 17.65
C ALA A 67 0.83 -5.98 17.07
N VAL A 68 0.00 -6.15 16.05
CA VAL A 68 -0.14 -7.43 15.34
C VAL A 68 1.13 -7.75 14.55
N SER A 69 1.70 -6.74 13.88
CA SER A 69 2.97 -6.87 13.15
C SER A 69 4.14 -7.19 14.08
N ASP A 70 4.26 -6.49 15.21
CA ASP A 70 5.28 -6.74 16.24
C ASP A 70 5.16 -8.14 16.84
N GLN A 71 3.92 -8.58 17.12
CA GLN A 71 3.67 -9.92 17.63
C GLN A 71 4.14 -10.98 16.62
N ALA A 72 3.78 -10.83 15.34
CA ALA A 72 4.21 -11.76 14.28
C ALA A 72 5.74 -11.78 14.16
N TYR A 73 6.37 -10.60 14.16
CA TYR A 73 7.83 -10.49 14.10
C TYR A 73 8.52 -11.18 15.28
N ARG A 74 8.05 -10.93 16.51
CA ARG A 74 8.63 -11.58 17.70
C ARG A 74 8.40 -13.08 17.72
N SER A 75 7.21 -13.56 17.39
CA SER A 75 6.91 -15.00 17.31
C SER A 75 7.80 -15.68 16.27
N MET A 76 7.98 -15.07 15.09
CA MET A 76 8.90 -15.58 14.07
C MET A 76 10.34 -15.73 14.60
N LEU A 77 10.84 -14.77 15.39
CA LEU A 77 12.19 -14.84 15.96
C LEU A 77 12.32 -15.81 17.13
N GLN A 78 11.29 -15.94 17.96
CA GLN A 78 11.29 -16.80 19.14
C GLN A 78 11.06 -18.27 18.78
N ASP A 79 10.07 -18.53 17.92
CA ASP A 79 9.62 -19.87 17.58
C ASP A 79 10.37 -20.43 16.36
N HIS A 80 11.10 -19.57 15.63
CA HIS A 80 11.81 -19.92 14.39
C HIS A 80 10.89 -20.48 13.29
N GLU A 81 9.62 -20.06 13.28
CA GLU A 81 8.62 -20.45 12.31
C GLU A 81 8.14 -19.25 11.47
N ASN A 82 7.94 -19.50 10.17
CA ASN A 82 7.43 -18.48 9.25
C ASN A 82 6.01 -18.04 9.66
N GLN A 83 5.75 -16.74 9.54
CA GLN A 83 4.45 -16.16 9.87
C GLN A 83 3.72 -15.69 8.61
N SER A 84 2.40 -15.62 8.70
CA SER A 84 1.56 -15.05 7.65
C SER A 84 0.58 -14.05 8.24
N MET A 85 0.26 -13.00 7.47
CA MET A 85 -0.71 -12.01 7.86
C MET A 85 -1.69 -11.80 6.72
N LEU A 86 -2.94 -12.22 6.93
CA LEU A 86 -4.01 -12.13 5.94
C LEU A 86 -4.91 -10.93 6.25
N ILE A 87 -5.01 -10.00 5.29
CA ILE A 87 -5.94 -8.86 5.36
C ILE A 87 -7.09 -9.12 4.40
N THR A 88 -8.28 -9.37 4.96
CA THR A 88 -9.51 -9.62 4.19
C THR A 88 -10.51 -8.47 4.36
N GLY A 89 -11.41 -8.34 3.39
CA GLY A 89 -12.48 -7.34 3.39
C GLY A 89 -13.00 -7.04 1.99
N GLU A 90 -14.18 -6.44 1.91
CA GLU A 90 -14.80 -6.03 0.65
C GLU A 90 -14.02 -4.90 -0.07
N SER A 91 -14.47 -4.51 -1.27
CA SER A 91 -13.92 -3.31 -1.93
C SER A 91 -14.14 -2.08 -1.06
N GLY A 92 -13.12 -1.22 -0.93
CA GLY A 92 -13.15 -0.05 -0.06
C GLY A 92 -12.84 -0.32 1.42
N ALA A 93 -12.65 -1.57 1.85
CA ALA A 93 -12.34 -1.89 3.26
C ALA A 93 -10.96 -1.42 3.74
N GLY A 94 -10.12 -0.83 2.87
CA GLY A 94 -8.80 -0.31 3.23
C GLY A 94 -7.70 -1.37 3.32
N LYS A 95 -7.83 -2.50 2.60
CA LYS A 95 -6.84 -3.59 2.59
C LYS A 95 -5.44 -3.09 2.24
N THR A 96 -5.31 -2.45 1.08
CA THR A 96 -4.05 -1.91 0.54
C THR A 96 -3.39 -0.92 1.49
N GLU A 97 -4.17 0.00 2.07
CA GLU A 97 -3.67 0.98 3.03
C GLU A 97 -3.13 0.32 4.30
N ASN A 98 -3.83 -0.67 4.86
CA ASN A 98 -3.32 -1.42 6.00
C ASN A 98 -2.06 -2.23 5.63
N THR A 99 -1.99 -2.84 4.44
CA THR A 99 -0.78 -3.53 3.97
C THR A 99 0.42 -2.58 3.93
N LYS A 100 0.25 -1.35 3.39
CA LYS A 100 1.31 -0.32 3.41
C LYS A 100 1.80 -0.06 4.82
N LYS A 101 0.89 0.08 5.79
CA LYS A 101 1.27 0.35 7.19
C LYS A 101 2.05 -0.81 7.82
N VAL A 102 1.73 -2.05 7.49
CA VAL A 102 2.51 -3.21 7.97
C VAL A 102 3.91 -3.23 7.37
N ILE A 103 4.03 -2.94 6.08
CA ILE A 103 5.33 -2.82 5.41
C ILE A 103 6.16 -1.71 6.07
N CYS A 104 5.58 -0.52 6.26
CA CYS A 104 6.26 0.60 6.94
C CYS A 104 6.70 0.22 8.35
N TYR A 105 5.92 -0.58 9.08
CA TYR A 105 6.29 -1.06 10.40
C TYR A 105 7.53 -1.96 10.35
N PHE A 106 7.55 -2.97 9.47
CA PHE A 106 8.70 -3.85 9.33
C PHE A 106 9.96 -3.12 8.83
N ALA A 107 9.78 -2.14 7.94
CA ALA A 107 10.83 -1.23 7.54
C ALA A 107 11.40 -0.45 8.74
N ALA A 108 10.55 0.12 9.59
CA ALA A 108 11.00 0.84 10.78
C ALA A 108 11.74 -0.06 11.78
N VAL A 109 11.32 -1.32 11.93
CA VAL A 109 12.03 -2.31 12.76
C VAL A 109 13.42 -2.61 12.19
N GLY A 110 13.53 -2.84 10.88
CA GLY A 110 14.82 -3.06 10.20
C GLY A 110 15.77 -1.88 10.34
N ALA A 111 15.27 -0.66 10.11
CA ALA A 111 16.05 0.56 10.25
C ALA A 111 16.55 0.80 11.69
N SER A 112 15.72 0.52 12.71
CA SER A 112 16.11 0.65 14.12
C SER A 112 17.28 -0.28 14.45
N GLN A 113 17.26 -1.51 13.95
CA GLN A 113 18.37 -2.46 14.15
C GLN A 113 19.64 -2.00 13.43
N ALA A 114 19.53 -1.42 12.24
CA ALA A 114 20.70 -0.88 11.54
C ALA A 114 21.33 0.28 12.32
N ALA A 115 20.51 1.17 12.89
CA ALA A 115 20.97 2.31 13.70
C ALA A 115 21.68 1.87 15.00
N GLU A 116 21.17 0.85 15.70
CA GLU A 116 21.83 0.29 16.89
C GLU A 116 23.24 -0.26 16.58
N ASN A 117 23.43 -0.83 15.39
CA ASN A 117 24.73 -1.34 14.95
C ASN A 117 25.66 -0.23 14.42
N ALA A 118 25.11 0.90 14.00
CA ALA A 118 25.84 2.07 13.50
C ALA A 118 26.22 3.08 14.58
N ALA A 119 25.84 2.86 15.85
CA ALA A 119 26.13 3.73 17.01
C ALA A 119 27.64 3.94 17.31
N GLY A 120 28.55 3.43 16.48
CA GLY A 120 29.99 3.71 16.50
C GLY A 120 30.54 4.45 15.27
N ALA A 121 29.74 4.80 14.26
CA ALA A 121 30.19 5.45 13.04
C ALA A 121 29.55 6.83 12.88
N ALA A 122 30.27 7.88 13.29
CA ALA A 122 29.92 9.26 13.03
C ALA A 122 30.19 9.62 11.55
N ALA A 123 29.19 9.40 10.70
CA ALA A 123 29.09 10.07 9.40
C ALA A 123 27.63 10.05 8.97
N ALA A 124 27.05 11.21 8.69
CA ALA A 124 25.77 11.29 7.98
C ALA A 124 26.00 10.69 6.59
N PRO A 125 25.43 9.52 6.25
CA PRO A 125 25.56 9.04 4.89
C PRO A 125 24.62 9.88 4.03
N GLU A 126 25.04 10.13 2.79
CA GLU A 126 24.12 10.49 1.71
C GLU A 126 22.86 9.62 1.81
N LYS A 127 21.68 10.15 1.43
CA LYS A 127 20.41 9.39 1.37
C LYS A 127 20.57 8.20 0.42
N LYS A 128 21.18 7.13 0.91
CA LYS A 128 21.33 5.88 0.18
C LYS A 128 19.98 5.21 0.27
N VAL A 129 19.36 4.99 -0.88
CA VAL A 129 18.10 4.25 -0.99
C VAL A 129 18.26 2.93 -0.23
N THR A 130 17.43 2.76 0.80
CA THR A 130 17.46 1.56 1.64
C THR A 130 16.55 0.48 1.05
N LEU A 131 16.76 -0.78 1.44
CA LEU A 131 15.86 -1.87 1.05
C LEU A 131 14.43 -1.57 1.54
N GLU A 132 14.32 -1.00 2.72
CA GLU A 132 13.10 -0.51 3.34
C GLU A 132 12.37 0.51 2.46
N ASP A 133 13.10 1.50 1.93
CA ASP A 133 12.55 2.50 1.01
C ASP A 133 12.03 1.84 -0.26
N GLN A 134 12.79 0.92 -0.85
CA GLN A 134 12.37 0.19 -2.05
C GLN A 134 11.06 -0.55 -1.84
N ILE A 135 10.92 -1.29 -0.74
CA ILE A 135 9.70 -2.08 -0.47
C ILE A 135 8.48 -1.17 -0.30
N VAL A 136 8.64 0.00 0.32
CA VAL A 136 7.55 0.99 0.44
C VAL A 136 7.18 1.55 -0.93
N GLN A 137 8.19 1.91 -1.73
CA GLN A 137 8.04 2.57 -3.03
C GLN A 137 7.58 1.64 -4.15
N THR A 138 7.56 0.32 -3.94
CA THR A 138 6.88 -0.58 -4.88
C THR A 138 5.37 -0.32 -4.96
N ASN A 139 4.75 0.23 -3.90
CA ASN A 139 3.29 0.43 -3.89
C ASN A 139 2.81 1.49 -4.91
N PRO A 140 3.37 2.71 -5.00
CA PRO A 140 3.00 3.67 -6.05
C PRO A 140 2.98 3.07 -7.46
N VAL A 141 4.02 2.30 -7.82
CA VAL A 141 4.07 1.61 -9.12
C VAL A 141 2.95 0.58 -9.25
N LEU A 142 2.79 -0.31 -8.27
CA LEU A 142 1.73 -1.33 -8.32
C LEU A 142 0.32 -0.71 -8.34
N GLU A 143 0.11 0.44 -7.72
CA GLU A 143 -1.18 1.13 -7.72
C GLU A 143 -1.44 1.85 -9.04
N ALA A 144 -0.44 2.49 -9.63
CA ALA A 144 -0.57 3.10 -10.95
C ALA A 144 -1.04 2.07 -12.00
N PHE A 145 -0.43 0.89 -12.01
CA PHE A 145 -0.69 -0.14 -13.03
C PHE A 145 -1.83 -1.11 -12.66
N GLY A 146 -2.12 -1.30 -11.38
CA GLY A 146 -3.03 -2.34 -10.89
C GLY A 146 -4.30 -1.82 -10.20
N ASN A 147 -4.40 -0.52 -9.91
CA ASN A 147 -5.60 0.07 -9.33
C ASN A 147 -6.39 0.88 -10.36
N ALA A 148 -7.70 0.93 -10.15
CA ALA A 148 -8.65 1.66 -10.98
C ALA A 148 -9.80 2.24 -10.13
N LYS A 149 -10.55 3.20 -10.71
CA LYS A 149 -11.79 3.71 -10.10
C LYS A 149 -12.91 2.72 -10.33
N THR A 150 -13.66 2.46 -9.27
CA THR A 150 -14.94 1.75 -9.30
C THR A 150 -16.02 2.65 -8.72
N VAL A 151 -17.29 2.30 -8.92
CA VAL A 151 -18.44 3.04 -8.36
C VAL A 151 -18.34 3.25 -6.83
N ARG A 152 -17.72 2.33 -6.09
CA ARG A 152 -17.64 2.38 -4.62
C ARG A 152 -16.29 2.82 -4.07
N ASN A 153 -15.25 2.78 -4.89
CA ASN A 153 -13.88 3.01 -4.45
C ASN A 153 -13.04 3.61 -5.57
N ASN A 154 -12.48 4.79 -5.31
CA ASN A 154 -11.70 5.56 -6.26
C ASN A 154 -10.30 4.97 -6.53
N ASN A 155 -9.75 4.22 -5.58
CA ASN A 155 -8.43 3.58 -5.70
C ASN A 155 -8.56 2.08 -5.38
N SER A 156 -9.25 1.34 -6.25
CA SER A 156 -9.53 -0.09 -6.07
C SER A 156 -8.47 -0.94 -6.73
N SER A 157 -7.73 -1.72 -5.93
CA SER A 157 -6.86 -2.78 -6.49
C SER A 157 -7.68 -3.81 -7.24
N ARG A 158 -7.36 -4.00 -8.53
CA ARG A 158 -8.00 -4.98 -9.44
C ARG A 158 -7.08 -6.18 -9.70
N PHE A 159 -6.19 -6.44 -8.76
CA PHE A 159 -5.29 -7.59 -8.71
C PHE A 159 -5.08 -7.97 -7.24
N GLY A 160 -4.73 -9.22 -7.01
CA GLY A 160 -4.25 -9.70 -5.73
C GLY A 160 -2.72 -9.60 -5.66
N LYS A 161 -2.21 -9.42 -4.45
CA LYS A 161 -0.78 -9.36 -4.16
C LYS A 161 -0.44 -10.21 -2.94
N PHE A 162 0.61 -11.01 -3.08
CA PHE A 162 1.19 -11.79 -2.01
C PHE A 162 2.62 -11.31 -1.80
N ILE A 163 2.87 -10.70 -0.64
CA ILE A 163 4.14 -10.06 -0.31
C ILE A 163 4.86 -10.94 0.71
N ARG A 164 6.01 -11.46 0.34
CA ARG A 164 6.91 -12.21 1.22
C ARG A 164 8.02 -11.29 1.69
N ILE A 165 8.07 -11.05 2.99
CA ILE A 165 9.13 -10.26 3.62
C ILE A 165 10.06 -11.23 4.34
N HIS A 166 11.32 -11.24 3.95
CA HIS A 166 12.32 -12.15 4.47
C HIS A 166 13.18 -11.45 5.53
N PHE A 167 13.32 -12.11 6.67
CA PHE A 167 14.20 -11.67 7.74
C PHE A 167 15.36 -12.65 7.89
N SER A 168 16.54 -12.12 8.17
CA SER A 168 17.72 -12.89 8.51
C SER A 168 17.58 -13.55 9.88
N ARG A 169 18.47 -14.49 10.20
CA ARG A 169 18.53 -15.13 11.53
C ARG A 169 18.76 -14.14 12.69
N GLN A 170 19.31 -12.97 12.40
CA GLN A 170 19.51 -11.87 13.35
C GLN A 170 18.28 -10.94 13.46
N GLY A 171 17.19 -11.23 12.73
CA GLY A 171 15.97 -10.43 12.68
C GLY A 171 16.01 -9.22 11.75
N ARG A 172 17.12 -9.00 11.03
CA ARG A 172 17.21 -7.90 10.06
C ARG A 172 16.42 -8.20 8.79
N LEU A 173 15.81 -7.18 8.23
CA LEU A 173 15.17 -7.23 6.91
C LEU A 173 16.22 -7.63 5.85
N ALA A 174 15.98 -8.71 5.12
CA ALA A 174 16.96 -9.31 4.22
C ALA A 174 16.54 -9.17 2.74
N SER A 175 15.27 -9.43 2.43
CA SER A 175 14.73 -9.27 1.09
C SER A 175 13.20 -9.16 1.13
N CYS A 176 12.60 -8.79 0.00
CA CYS A 176 11.17 -8.82 -0.19
C CYS A 176 10.85 -9.33 -1.59
N ASP A 177 9.80 -10.12 -1.69
CA ASP A 177 9.29 -10.66 -2.94
C ASP A 177 7.78 -10.39 -3.03
N ILE A 178 7.29 -10.09 -4.24
CA ILE A 178 5.90 -9.75 -4.49
C ILE A 178 5.38 -10.60 -5.66
N GLU A 179 4.50 -11.53 -5.35
CA GLU A 179 3.73 -12.27 -6.35
C GLU A 179 2.39 -11.57 -6.58
N HIS A 180 2.00 -11.41 -7.84
CA HIS A 180 0.71 -10.86 -8.21
C HIS A 180 -0.18 -11.96 -8.80
N TYR A 181 -1.49 -11.84 -8.61
CA TYR A 181 -2.46 -12.80 -9.14
C TYR A 181 -3.75 -12.11 -9.57
N LEU A 182 -4.40 -12.67 -10.59
CA LEU A 182 -5.75 -12.27 -11.05
C LEU A 182 -5.91 -10.76 -11.36
N LEU A 183 -5.03 -10.20 -12.18
CA LEU A 183 -5.26 -8.87 -12.75
C LEU A 183 -6.52 -8.88 -13.61
N GLU A 184 -7.43 -7.94 -13.39
CA GLU A 184 -8.66 -7.81 -14.16
C GLU A 184 -8.38 -7.24 -15.56
N LYS A 185 -8.07 -8.13 -16.51
CA LYS A 185 -7.75 -7.75 -17.89
C LYS A 185 -8.92 -7.09 -18.63
N SER A 186 -10.15 -7.48 -18.32
CA SER A 186 -11.37 -6.93 -18.96
C SER A 186 -11.49 -5.41 -18.80
N ARG A 187 -10.91 -4.86 -17.72
CA ARG A 187 -10.86 -3.43 -17.39
C ARG A 187 -10.25 -2.57 -18.50
N VAL A 188 -9.29 -3.10 -19.25
CA VAL A 188 -8.62 -2.38 -20.35
C VAL A 188 -9.55 -2.26 -21.56
N ILE A 189 -10.39 -3.27 -21.80
CA ILE A 189 -11.25 -3.33 -22.98
C ILE A 189 -12.57 -2.58 -22.75
N HIS A 190 -13.06 -2.56 -21.50
CA HIS A 190 -14.35 -1.97 -21.17
C HIS A 190 -14.40 -1.41 -19.75
N GLN A 191 -15.03 -0.24 -19.58
CA GLN A 191 -15.34 0.37 -18.29
C GLN A 191 -16.83 0.66 -18.19
N ALA A 192 -17.49 0.22 -17.11
CA ALA A 192 -18.89 0.55 -16.89
C ALA A 192 -19.05 2.02 -16.45
N PRO A 193 -20.25 2.62 -16.59
CA PRO A 193 -20.51 3.98 -16.12
C PRO A 193 -20.13 4.17 -14.64
N GLY A 194 -19.44 5.28 -14.34
CA GLY A 194 -18.90 5.58 -13.01
C GLY A 194 -17.57 4.88 -12.68
N GLU A 195 -17.04 4.05 -13.58
CA GLU A 195 -15.71 3.44 -13.46
C GLU A 195 -14.68 4.18 -14.33
N ARG A 196 -13.40 3.97 -14.04
CA ARG A 196 -12.24 4.50 -14.79
C ARG A 196 -11.30 3.34 -15.10
N CYS A 197 -10.51 3.44 -16.15
CA CYS A 197 -9.45 2.46 -16.42
C CYS A 197 -8.31 2.58 -15.38
N TYR A 198 -7.23 1.81 -15.56
CA TYR A 198 -6.07 1.84 -14.67
C TYR A 198 -5.42 3.22 -14.60
N HIS A 199 -4.94 3.62 -13.41
CA HIS A 199 -4.50 4.99 -13.15
C HIS A 199 -3.34 5.45 -14.04
N ILE A 200 -2.43 4.55 -14.40
CA ILE A 200 -1.24 4.85 -15.21
C ILE A 200 -1.57 5.54 -16.54
N PHE A 201 -2.67 5.19 -17.21
CA PHE A 201 -3.06 5.81 -18.48
C PHE A 201 -3.29 7.32 -18.33
N TYR A 202 -3.89 7.73 -17.23
CA TYR A 202 -4.22 9.12 -16.95
C TYR A 202 -3.03 9.87 -16.37
N GLN A 203 -2.21 9.19 -15.57
CA GLN A 203 -0.94 9.71 -15.08
C GLN A 203 0.02 10.05 -16.23
N ILE A 204 0.14 9.19 -17.25
CA ILE A 204 0.92 9.48 -18.47
C ILE A 204 0.43 10.76 -19.16
N PHE A 205 -0.90 10.98 -19.19
CA PHE A 205 -1.50 12.17 -19.79
C PHE A 205 -1.39 13.46 -18.95
N SER A 206 -1.09 13.35 -17.65
CA SER A 206 -1.07 14.46 -16.69
C SER A 206 -0.04 15.56 -17.01
N GLY A 207 1.01 15.22 -17.78
CA GLY A 207 2.10 16.13 -18.11
C GLY A 207 3.08 16.38 -16.96
N HIS A 208 3.15 15.49 -15.96
CA HIS A 208 4.22 15.53 -14.97
C HIS A 208 5.59 15.35 -15.62
N VAL A 209 5.77 14.25 -16.38
CA VAL A 209 7.02 13.98 -17.11
C VAL A 209 7.04 14.82 -18.39
N ALA A 210 7.96 15.79 -18.43
CA ALA A 210 8.07 16.73 -19.55
C ALA A 210 8.37 16.01 -20.88
N GLY A 211 7.60 16.36 -21.92
CA GLY A 211 7.77 15.79 -23.26
C GLY A 211 7.32 14.32 -23.40
N LEU A 212 6.67 13.74 -22.38
CA LEU A 212 6.30 12.32 -22.41
C LEU A 212 5.26 12.03 -23.48
N LYS A 213 4.23 12.87 -23.64
CA LYS A 213 3.18 12.68 -24.64
C LYS A 213 3.74 12.67 -26.06
N GLU A 214 4.66 13.58 -26.35
CA GLU A 214 5.34 13.68 -27.65
C GLU A 214 6.22 12.46 -27.92
N LYS A 215 6.97 12.00 -26.90
CA LYS A 215 7.80 10.78 -27.01
C LYS A 215 7.00 9.50 -27.21
N LEU A 216 5.74 9.49 -26.77
CA LEU A 216 4.81 8.37 -26.86
C LEU A 216 3.83 8.50 -28.04
N GLU A 217 3.98 9.54 -28.87
CA GLU A 217 3.11 9.82 -30.03
C GLU A 217 1.62 9.97 -29.65
N LEU A 218 1.36 10.49 -28.44
CA LEU A 218 0.02 10.75 -27.94
C LEU A 218 -0.45 12.13 -28.41
N ASP A 219 -0.95 12.19 -29.65
CA ASP A 219 -1.29 13.42 -30.39
C ASP A 219 -2.74 13.88 -30.24
N ARG A 220 -3.63 12.99 -29.77
CA ARG A 220 -5.05 13.29 -29.57
C ARG A 220 -5.40 13.67 -28.13
N PRO A 221 -6.53 14.36 -27.91
CA PRO A 221 -7.13 14.49 -26.58
C PRO A 221 -7.38 13.12 -25.93
N LEU A 222 -7.22 13.02 -24.60
CA LEU A 222 -7.44 11.77 -23.85
C LEU A 222 -8.83 11.14 -24.14
N SER A 223 -9.85 11.97 -24.34
CA SER A 223 -11.23 11.55 -24.62
C SER A 223 -11.40 10.80 -25.95
N GLU A 224 -10.41 10.84 -26.83
CA GLU A 224 -10.46 10.16 -28.14
C GLU A 224 -9.81 8.76 -28.13
N TYR A 225 -9.13 8.37 -27.04
CA TYR A 225 -8.57 7.04 -26.89
C TYR A 225 -9.62 6.09 -26.30
N TRP A 226 -10.23 5.31 -27.18
CA TRP A 226 -11.41 4.50 -26.88
C TRP A 226 -11.26 3.60 -25.65
N PHE A 227 -10.10 2.95 -25.46
CA PHE A 227 -9.93 2.00 -24.36
C PHE A 227 -9.79 2.63 -22.98
N VAL A 228 -9.59 3.94 -22.88
CA VAL A 228 -9.46 4.65 -21.59
C VAL A 228 -10.53 5.72 -21.37
N ALA A 229 -11.36 5.98 -22.40
CA ALA A 229 -12.33 7.08 -22.39
C ALA A 229 -13.81 6.63 -22.51
N GLN A 230 -14.13 5.39 -22.15
CA GLN A 230 -15.52 4.89 -22.24
C GLN A 230 -16.42 5.39 -21.10
N ALA A 231 -15.82 5.84 -20.00
CA ALA A 231 -16.53 6.26 -18.80
C ALA A 231 -15.83 7.46 -18.14
N GLU A 232 -15.44 7.36 -16.87
CA GLU A 232 -14.90 8.48 -16.12
C GLU A 232 -13.46 8.78 -16.54
N LEU A 233 -13.17 10.06 -16.80
CA LEU A 233 -11.80 10.52 -17.10
C LEU A 233 -11.08 11.10 -15.88
N ALA A 234 -11.81 11.47 -14.83
CA ALA A 234 -11.30 12.10 -13.62
C ALA A 234 -11.83 11.41 -12.36
N ILE A 235 -11.13 11.65 -11.25
CA ILE A 235 -11.49 11.15 -9.92
C ILE A 235 -11.51 12.34 -8.96
N ASP A 236 -12.62 12.51 -8.25
CA ASP A 236 -12.75 13.58 -7.26
C ASP A 236 -11.70 13.43 -6.15
N GLY A 237 -10.92 14.50 -5.92
CA GLY A 237 -9.91 14.58 -4.87
C GLY A 237 -8.60 13.84 -5.17
N VAL A 238 -8.36 13.42 -6.42
CA VAL A 238 -7.08 12.83 -6.85
C VAL A 238 -6.45 13.71 -7.93
N ASP A 239 -5.17 14.05 -7.76
CA ASP A 239 -4.38 14.73 -8.77
C ASP A 239 -3.49 13.72 -9.51
N ASP A 240 -3.84 13.39 -10.75
CA ASP A 240 -3.07 12.44 -11.55
C ASP A 240 -1.63 12.92 -11.82
N LYS A 241 -1.35 14.22 -11.73
CA LYS A 241 0.00 14.76 -11.90
C LYS A 241 0.88 14.49 -10.68
N GLU A 242 0.33 14.67 -9.48
CA GLU A 242 1.02 14.32 -8.23
C GLU A 242 1.21 12.80 -8.11
N GLU A 243 0.20 12.01 -8.48
CA GLU A 243 0.31 10.55 -8.49
C GLU A 243 1.32 10.07 -9.55
N CYS A 244 1.38 10.73 -10.71
CA CYS A 244 2.40 10.44 -11.72
C CYS A 244 3.81 10.74 -11.19
N GLN A 245 4.00 11.84 -10.46
CA GLN A 245 5.27 12.15 -9.80
C GLN A 245 5.70 11.04 -8.85
N MET A 246 4.81 10.64 -7.94
CA MET A 246 5.11 9.58 -6.97
C MET A 246 5.44 8.26 -7.67
N CYS A 247 4.78 7.94 -8.79
CA CYS A 247 5.08 6.76 -9.59
C CYS A 247 6.44 6.86 -10.32
N ASP A 248 6.73 7.99 -10.96
CA ASP A 248 7.99 8.21 -11.70
C ASP A 248 9.21 8.20 -10.77
N GLU A 249 9.12 8.86 -9.61
CA GLU A 249 10.16 8.83 -8.56
C GLU A 249 10.33 7.42 -7.97
N ALA A 250 9.24 6.66 -7.84
CA ALA A 250 9.31 5.29 -7.33
C ALA A 250 10.08 4.35 -8.28
N PHE A 251 9.95 4.51 -9.60
CA PHE A 251 10.78 3.76 -10.55
C PHE A 251 12.27 4.01 -10.33
N ASP A 252 12.66 5.26 -10.08
CA ASP A 252 14.06 5.63 -9.85
C ASP A 252 14.58 5.00 -8.54
N ILE A 253 13.77 5.00 -7.46
CA ILE A 253 14.11 4.36 -6.18
C ILE A 253 14.26 2.84 -6.33
N LEU A 254 13.44 2.23 -7.19
CA LEU A 254 13.49 0.81 -7.52
C LEU A 254 14.64 0.45 -8.49
N ASN A 255 15.48 1.43 -8.86
CA ASN A 255 16.61 1.30 -9.77
C ASN A 255 16.22 0.86 -11.20
N PHE A 256 15.04 1.25 -11.69
CA PHE A 256 14.75 1.14 -13.11
C PHE A 256 15.62 2.14 -13.87
N SER A 257 16.21 1.70 -14.98
CA SER A 257 16.89 2.60 -15.90
C SER A 257 15.88 3.52 -16.59
N ALA A 258 16.35 4.69 -17.07
CA ALA A 258 15.52 5.60 -17.83
C ALA A 258 14.90 4.94 -19.08
N THR A 259 15.61 3.97 -19.68
CA THR A 259 15.12 3.17 -20.81
C THR A 259 14.00 2.25 -20.38
N GLU A 260 14.18 1.45 -19.33
CA GLU A 260 13.14 0.55 -18.82
C GLU A 260 11.88 1.32 -18.40
N LYS A 261 12.05 2.46 -17.71
CA LYS A 261 10.94 3.34 -17.34
C LYS A 261 10.17 3.86 -18.56
N LEU A 262 10.89 4.35 -19.58
CA LEU A 262 10.27 4.80 -20.82
C LEU A 262 9.58 3.65 -21.57
N ASP A 263 10.17 2.47 -21.59
CA ASP A 263 9.59 1.30 -22.25
C ASP A 263 8.32 0.83 -21.54
N CYS A 264 8.24 0.92 -20.20
CA CYS A 264 6.99 0.73 -19.48
C CYS A 264 5.90 1.71 -19.95
N TYR A 265 6.22 3.00 -20.10
CA TYR A 265 5.26 3.98 -20.60
C TYR A 265 4.87 3.74 -22.06
N ARG A 266 5.80 3.31 -22.92
CA ARG A 266 5.52 2.94 -24.33
C ARG A 266 4.57 1.75 -24.44
N LEU A 267 4.76 0.74 -23.61
CA LEU A 267 3.86 -0.42 -23.58
C LEU A 267 2.44 -0.02 -23.18
N MET A 268 2.32 0.93 -22.24
CA MET A 268 1.01 1.45 -21.85
C MET A 268 0.39 2.34 -22.93
N SER A 269 1.15 3.24 -23.55
CA SER A 269 0.61 4.11 -24.62
C SER A 269 0.17 3.33 -25.85
N ALA A 270 0.83 2.21 -26.16
CA ALA A 270 0.42 1.33 -27.28
C ALA A 270 -0.95 0.66 -27.09
N LEU A 271 -1.49 0.65 -25.86
CA LEU A 271 -2.83 0.15 -25.55
C LEU A 271 -3.91 1.24 -25.65
N MET A 272 -3.51 2.50 -25.87
CA MET A 272 -4.43 3.64 -25.99
C MET A 272 -4.82 3.85 -27.44
#